data_AF-A0A9P7Q1W3-F1
#
_entry.id   AF-A0A9P7Q1W3-F1
#
_cell.length_a   1.000
_cell.length_b   1.000
_cell.length_c   1.000
_cell.angle_alpha   90.00
_cell.angle_beta   90.00
_cell.angle_gamma   90.00
#
_symmetry.space_group_name_H-M   'P 1'
#
loop_
_entity.id
_entity.type
_entity.pdbx_description
1 polymer ?
#
loop_
_entity_poly.entity_id
_entity_poly.type
_entity_poly.pdbx_seq_one_letter_code
_entity_poly.pdbx_strand_id
1 'polypeptide(L)'
;MRLLTTLALASGALALATGPVQPPADQQTVEGDALLNPDNAVLVTEITPRDETVSSSEVDKRMTGTQATVRMPRGPNDPTTVTIAGITITFIMAHRWVQRQSKNVAEFYVKHVLFANRNPARMAVQAIANGLTFFNMRMAQNVQSSDDPPMGADTFKLVVSAVSDEL
;
A
#
# COMPACT_ATOMS: atom_id res chain seq x y z
N MET A 1 22.16 -16.86 -51.30
CA MET A 1 22.69 -18.03 -50.56
C MET A 1 22.27 -17.90 -49.10
N ARG A 2 21.63 -18.94 -48.58
CA ARG A 2 21.12 -19.03 -47.20
C ARG A 2 22.25 -19.44 -46.26
N LEU A 3 22.32 -18.84 -45.07
CA LEU A 3 22.96 -19.47 -43.91
C LEU A 3 22.12 -19.20 -42.66
N LEU A 4 21.41 -20.25 -42.26
CA LEU A 4 20.82 -20.45 -40.94
C LEU A 4 21.95 -20.89 -40.00
N THR A 5 22.01 -20.35 -38.78
CA THR A 5 22.71 -21.04 -37.69
C THR A 5 22.02 -20.71 -36.36
N THR A 6 21.26 -21.70 -35.90
CA THR A 6 20.66 -21.83 -34.57
C THR A 6 21.75 -22.09 -33.53
N LEU A 7 21.69 -21.43 -32.37
CA LEU A 7 22.43 -21.87 -31.18
C LEU A 7 21.49 -21.88 -29.97
N ALA A 8 21.21 -23.09 -29.49
CA ALA A 8 20.41 -23.36 -28.30
C ALA A 8 21.28 -23.18 -27.05
N LEU A 9 20.88 -22.29 -26.13
CA LEU A 9 21.45 -22.24 -24.80
C LEU A 9 20.66 -23.17 -23.87
N ALA A 10 21.34 -24.23 -23.43
CA ALA A 10 20.88 -25.12 -22.38
C ALA A 10 20.75 -24.35 -21.05
N SER A 11 19.54 -24.24 -20.53
CA SER A 11 19.28 -23.73 -19.18
C SER A 11 19.32 -24.89 -18.19
N GLY A 12 20.37 -24.93 -17.38
CA GLY A 12 20.43 -25.80 -16.20
C GLY A 12 19.54 -25.25 -15.10
N ALA A 13 18.60 -26.05 -14.60
CA ALA A 13 17.83 -25.76 -13.40
C ALA A 13 18.34 -26.65 -12.25
N LEU A 14 18.84 -25.99 -11.21
CA LEU A 14 19.19 -26.56 -9.91
C LEU A 14 17.93 -27.15 -9.26
N ALA A 15 17.94 -28.44 -8.97
CA ALA A 15 16.95 -29.06 -8.11
C ALA A 15 17.22 -28.64 -6.65
N LEU A 16 16.49 -27.63 -6.16
CA LEU A 16 16.39 -27.36 -4.73
C LEU A 16 15.50 -28.44 -4.11
N ALA A 17 16.14 -29.36 -3.38
CA ALA A 17 15.48 -30.36 -2.56
C ALA A 17 14.63 -29.66 -1.48
N THR A 18 13.32 -29.62 -1.67
CA THR A 18 12.36 -29.23 -0.65
C THR A 18 12.10 -30.44 0.25
N GLY A 19 12.90 -30.55 1.32
CA GLY A 19 12.56 -31.42 2.43
C GLY A 19 11.35 -30.86 3.20
N PRO A 20 10.41 -31.69 3.68
CA PRO A 20 9.25 -31.22 4.43
C PRO A 20 9.70 -30.68 5.80
N VAL A 21 9.30 -29.44 6.08
CA VAL A 21 9.45 -28.81 7.40
C VAL A 21 8.51 -29.52 8.37
N GLN A 22 9.06 -30.29 9.31
CA GLN A 22 8.31 -30.86 10.42
C GLN A 22 7.83 -29.74 11.37
N PRO A 23 6.57 -29.78 11.84
CA PRO A 23 6.10 -28.86 12.86
C PRO A 23 6.78 -29.19 14.20
N PRO A 24 7.21 -28.19 15.00
CA PRO A 24 7.75 -28.43 16.32
C PRO A 24 6.63 -28.92 17.26
N ALA A 25 6.73 -30.18 17.66
CA ALA A 25 6.07 -30.70 18.84
C ALA A 25 6.90 -30.26 20.07
N ASP A 26 6.36 -29.34 20.86
CA ASP A 26 6.67 -29.19 22.28
C ASP A 26 5.57 -28.31 22.90
N GLN A 27 4.40 -28.92 23.12
CA GLN A 27 3.43 -28.42 24.09
C GLN A 27 3.98 -28.76 25.48
N GLN A 28 4.72 -27.81 26.04
CA GLN A 28 5.13 -27.87 27.43
C GLN A 28 3.89 -27.64 28.30
N THR A 29 3.38 -28.73 28.84
CA THR A 29 2.38 -28.79 29.90
C THR A 29 2.80 -27.89 31.05
N VAL A 30 2.11 -26.76 31.21
CA VAL A 30 2.14 -26.00 32.46
C VAL A 30 0.91 -26.43 33.24
N GLU A 31 1.13 -27.23 34.29
CA GLU A 31 0.17 -27.48 35.36
C GLU A 31 -0.28 -26.13 35.93
N GLY A 32 -1.52 -25.75 35.62
CA GLY A 32 -2.25 -24.67 36.27
C GLY A 32 -3.58 -25.25 36.71
N ASP A 33 -3.64 -25.61 37.99
CA ASP A 33 -4.75 -26.25 38.68
C ASP A 33 -6.03 -25.39 38.57
N ALA A 34 -6.85 -25.67 37.54
CA ALA A 34 -8.13 -25.01 37.32
C ALA A 34 -9.26 -25.81 37.97
N LEU A 35 -9.26 -25.84 39.31
CA LEU A 35 -10.42 -26.25 40.11
C LEU A 35 -11.48 -25.14 40.03
N LEU A 36 -12.33 -25.20 39.00
CA LEU A 36 -13.57 -24.44 38.93
C LEU A 36 -14.56 -25.03 39.94
N ASN A 37 -14.67 -24.38 41.11
CA ASN A 37 -15.66 -24.70 42.13
C ASN A 37 -16.78 -23.62 42.06
N PRO A 38 -17.98 -23.92 41.53
CA PRO A 38 -19.01 -22.92 41.28
C PRO A 38 -20.04 -22.85 42.41
N ASP A 39 -19.61 -22.62 43.66
CA ASP A 39 -20.53 -22.58 44.83
C ASP A 39 -20.27 -21.42 45.81
N ASN A 40 -19.68 -20.32 45.35
CA ASN A 40 -19.54 -19.11 46.18
C ASN A 40 -19.92 -17.84 45.41
N ALA A 41 -21.19 -17.78 44.98
CA ALA A 41 -21.85 -16.54 44.62
C ALA A 41 -22.22 -15.78 45.91
N VAL A 42 -21.29 -14.97 46.42
CA VAL A 42 -21.60 -13.94 47.42
C VAL A 42 -21.53 -12.58 46.73
N LEU A 43 -22.71 -11.96 46.59
CA LEU A 43 -22.85 -10.56 46.19
C LEU A 43 -22.00 -9.68 47.12
N VAL A 44 -21.01 -8.98 46.56
CA VAL A 44 -20.44 -7.80 47.18
C VAL A 44 -20.74 -6.61 46.28
N THR A 45 -21.76 -5.87 46.69
CA THR A 45 -22.12 -4.56 46.18
C THR A 45 -21.15 -3.53 46.74
N GLU A 46 -20.17 -3.09 45.93
CA GLU A 46 -19.55 -1.77 46.11
C GLU A 46 -18.85 -1.33 44.82
N ILE A 47 -19.57 -0.57 43.99
CA ILE A 47 -18.98 0.10 42.82
C ILE A 47 -18.39 1.42 43.32
N THR A 48 -17.09 1.43 43.59
CA THR A 48 -16.32 2.67 43.79
C THR A 48 -16.19 3.41 42.45
N PRO A 49 -16.60 4.68 42.34
CA PRO A 49 -16.43 5.48 41.13
C PRO A 49 -15.06 6.16 41.18
N ARG A 50 -14.04 5.55 40.57
CA ARG A 50 -12.77 6.21 40.31
C ARG A 50 -12.13 5.64 39.05
N ASP A 51 -11.68 6.57 38.20
CA ASP A 51 -11.00 6.38 36.92
C ASP A 51 -11.85 6.03 35.68
N GLU A 52 -12.73 6.96 35.31
CA GLU A 52 -13.00 7.21 33.88
C GLU A 52 -12.22 8.44 33.40
N THR A 53 -10.89 8.37 33.49
CA THR A 53 -9.99 9.14 32.62
C THR A 53 -9.22 8.19 31.72
N VAL A 54 -9.94 7.26 31.09
CA VAL A 54 -9.43 6.62 29.88
C VAL A 54 -9.64 7.62 28.76
N SER A 55 -8.58 8.40 28.54
CA SER A 55 -8.35 9.17 27.33
C SER A 55 -8.93 8.39 26.14
N SER A 56 -9.99 8.93 25.55
CA SER A 56 -10.47 8.54 24.23
C SER A 56 -9.43 8.95 23.20
N SER A 57 -8.24 8.39 23.30
CA SER A 57 -7.33 8.28 22.17
C SER A 57 -8.03 7.29 21.27
N GLU A 58 -8.74 7.83 20.28
CA GLU A 58 -9.27 7.06 19.16
C GLU A 58 -8.20 6.03 18.79
N VAL A 59 -8.51 4.75 19.03
CA VAL A 59 -7.68 3.65 18.56
C VAL A 59 -7.67 3.82 17.06
N ASP A 60 -6.58 4.41 16.56
CA ASP A 60 -6.33 4.66 15.15
C ASP A 60 -6.51 3.30 14.47
N LYS A 61 -7.68 3.10 13.86
CA LYS A 61 -8.06 1.81 13.25
C LYS A 61 -6.94 1.50 12.29
N ARG A 62 -6.12 0.49 12.61
CA ARG A 62 -4.95 0.08 11.82
C ARG A 62 -5.39 0.02 10.36
N MET A 63 -5.00 1.02 9.58
CA MET A 63 -5.35 1.07 8.16
C MET A 63 -4.78 -0.20 7.54
N THR A 64 -5.65 -1.13 7.19
CA THR A 64 -5.25 -2.42 6.65
C THR A 64 -4.83 -2.18 5.21
N GLY A 65 -3.55 -1.88 4.97
CA GLY A 65 -3.06 -1.54 3.65
C GLY A 65 -1.62 -1.06 3.64
N THR A 66 -1.07 -0.97 2.44
CA THR A 66 0.26 -0.41 2.18
C THR A 66 0.13 1.10 1.99
N GLN A 67 0.90 1.85 2.77
CA GLN A 67 1.03 3.29 2.61
C GLN A 67 2.43 3.63 2.09
N ALA A 68 2.52 4.52 1.10
CA ALA A 68 3.78 5.02 0.58
C ALA A 68 3.69 6.52 0.29
N THR A 69 4.81 7.23 0.42
CA THR A 69 4.94 8.61 -0.05
C THR A 69 5.62 8.57 -1.42
N VAL A 70 4.95 9.12 -2.42
CA VAL A 70 5.39 9.11 -3.81
C VAL A 70 5.80 10.52 -4.21
N ARG A 71 7.03 10.65 -4.72
CA ARG A 71 7.55 11.93 -5.20
C ARG A 71 7.11 12.17 -6.64
N MET A 72 6.61 13.37 -6.92
CA MET A 72 6.27 13.78 -8.27
C MET A 72 7.55 14.11 -9.06
N PRO A 73 7.67 13.63 -10.30
CA PRO A 73 8.72 14.05 -11.22
C PRO A 73 8.72 15.58 -11.41
N ARG A 74 9.90 16.19 -11.42
CA ARG A 74 10.11 17.62 -11.66
C ARG A 74 10.84 17.90 -12.98
N GLY A 75 11.35 16.86 -13.64
CA GLY A 75 12.08 17.02 -14.90
C GLY A 75 11.99 15.80 -15.80
N PRO A 76 12.48 15.92 -17.04
CA PRO A 76 12.42 14.86 -18.04
C PRO A 76 13.28 13.63 -17.69
N ASN A 77 14.24 13.77 -16.76
CA ASN A 77 15.11 12.68 -16.33
C ASN A 77 14.55 11.90 -15.13
N ASP A 78 13.44 12.34 -14.55
CA ASP A 78 12.81 11.69 -13.41
C ASP A 78 11.95 10.50 -13.86
N PRO A 79 11.79 9.47 -13.01
CA PRO A 79 10.99 8.30 -13.38
C PRO A 79 9.53 8.67 -13.61
N THR A 80 9.04 8.41 -14.82
CA THR A 80 7.65 8.67 -15.21
C THR A 80 6.70 7.56 -14.80
N THR A 81 7.18 6.43 -14.27
CA THR A 81 6.33 5.34 -13.80
C THR A 81 6.93 4.67 -12.56
N VAL A 82 6.09 4.39 -11.57
CA VAL A 82 6.45 3.67 -10.35
C VAL A 82 5.38 2.63 -10.03
N THR A 83 5.73 1.52 -9.39
CA THR A 83 4.74 0.50 -8.96
C THR A 83 4.83 0.29 -7.46
N ILE A 84 3.70 0.41 -6.78
CA ILE A 84 3.60 0.32 -5.32
C ILE A 84 2.40 -0.56 -4.98
N ALA A 85 2.63 -1.63 -4.21
CA ALA A 85 1.58 -2.59 -3.83
C ALA A 85 0.74 -3.09 -5.03
N GLY A 86 1.39 -3.32 -6.17
CA GLY A 86 0.76 -3.75 -7.43
C GLY A 86 -0.09 -2.70 -8.14
N ILE A 87 -0.11 -1.45 -7.66
CA ILE A 87 -0.65 -0.30 -8.40
C ILE A 87 0.49 0.35 -9.17
N THR A 88 0.40 0.34 -10.50
CA THR A 88 1.30 1.08 -11.37
C THR A 88 0.80 2.51 -11.49
N ILE A 89 1.66 3.46 -11.19
CA ILE A 89 1.43 4.90 -11.24
C ILE A 89 2.26 5.46 -12.38
N THR A 90 1.63 6.09 -13.34
CA THR A 90 2.29 6.74 -14.47
C THR A 90 2.03 8.24 -14.42
N PHE A 91 3.11 9.02 -14.44
CA PHE A 91 3.11 10.48 -14.43
C PHE A 91 3.08 11.00 -15.86
N ILE A 92 2.01 11.71 -16.20
CA ILE A 92 1.87 12.40 -17.48
C ILE A 92 2.33 13.84 -17.28
N MET A 93 3.53 14.13 -17.78
CA MET A 93 4.18 15.43 -17.64
C MET A 93 3.69 16.43 -18.67
N ALA A 94 3.66 17.70 -18.28
CA ALA A 94 3.52 18.84 -19.17
C ALA A 94 4.60 19.89 -18.87
N HIS A 95 4.70 20.91 -19.71
CA HIS A 95 5.58 22.05 -19.48
C HIS A 95 4.83 23.35 -19.71
N ARG A 96 5.30 24.41 -19.06
CA ARG A 96 4.86 25.79 -19.30
C ARG A 96 6.07 26.71 -19.35
N TRP A 97 5.96 27.79 -20.10
CA TRP A 97 6.98 28.83 -20.13
C TRP A 97 6.74 29.81 -18.98
N VAL A 98 7.75 29.98 -18.13
CA VAL A 98 7.73 30.95 -17.03
C VAL A 98 8.87 31.94 -17.20
N GLN A 99 8.58 33.22 -16.98
CA GLN A 99 9.61 34.26 -17.00
C GLN A 99 10.32 34.29 -15.64
N ARG A 100 11.59 33.89 -15.60
CA ARG A 100 12.47 34.01 -14.43
C ARG A 100 13.68 34.85 -14.80
N GLN A 101 13.94 35.92 -14.04
CA GLN A 101 15.11 36.80 -14.24
C GLN A 101 15.26 37.28 -15.70
N SER A 102 14.17 37.77 -16.29
CA SER A 102 14.12 38.25 -17.69
C SER A 102 14.41 37.19 -18.75
N LYS A 103 14.38 35.90 -18.41
CA LYS A 103 14.50 34.78 -19.34
C LYS A 103 13.26 33.89 -19.30
N ASN A 104 12.87 33.36 -20.45
CA ASN A 104 11.85 32.32 -20.54
C ASN A 104 12.48 30.98 -20.20
N VAL A 105 11.97 30.32 -19.16
CA VAL A 105 12.42 29.01 -18.71
C VAL A 105 11.25 28.04 -18.85
N ALA A 106 11.52 26.85 -19.39
CA ALA A 106 10.55 25.77 -19.40
C ALA A 106 10.47 25.15 -18.00
N GLU A 107 9.29 25.24 -17.37
CA GLU A 107 8.99 24.60 -16.10
C GLU A 107 8.13 23.36 -16.36
N PHE A 108 8.62 22.20 -15.94
CA PHE A 108 7.92 20.93 -16.06
C PHE A 108 7.09 20.67 -14.81
N TYR A 109 5.91 20.08 -15.00
CA TYR A 109 5.01 19.70 -13.92
C TYR A 109 4.22 18.44 -14.30
N VAL A 110 3.73 17.71 -13.31
CA VAL A 110 2.81 16.60 -13.52
C VAL A 110 1.43 17.16 -13.84
N LYS A 111 0.90 16.85 -15.01
CA LYS A 111 -0.44 17.27 -15.43
C LYS A 111 -1.51 16.27 -14.98
N HIS A 112 -1.26 14.99 -15.25
CA HIS A 112 -2.16 13.89 -14.88
C HIS A 112 -1.36 12.77 -14.22
N VAL A 113 -1.98 12.07 -13.28
CA VAL A 113 -1.45 10.83 -12.69
C VAL A 113 -2.40 9.70 -13.08
N LEU A 114 -1.88 8.70 -13.79
CA LEU A 114 -2.62 7.51 -14.15
C LEU A 114 -2.30 6.38 -13.16
N PHE A 115 -3.35 5.82 -12.57
CA PHE A 115 -3.28 4.67 -11.69
C PHE A 115 -3.79 3.44 -12.44
N ALA A 116 -3.07 2.33 -12.35
CA ALA A 116 -3.43 1.05 -12.96
C ALA A 116 -3.29 -0.08 -11.95
N ASN A 117 -4.35 -0.84 -11.71
CA ASN A 117 -4.28 -2.00 -10.81
C ASN A 117 -3.77 -3.24 -11.56
N ARG A 118 -2.57 -3.70 -11.21
CA ARG A 118 -1.97 -4.94 -11.73
C ARG A 118 -2.16 -6.13 -10.80
N ASN A 119 -2.77 -5.93 -9.63
CA ASN A 119 -3.11 -7.04 -8.75
C ASN A 119 -4.26 -7.86 -9.33
N PRO A 120 -4.29 -9.18 -9.09
CA PRO A 120 -5.41 -10.03 -9.48
C PRO A 120 -6.68 -9.71 -8.68
N ALA A 121 -6.53 -9.14 -7.48
CA ALA A 121 -7.64 -8.75 -6.61
C ALA A 121 -8.05 -7.28 -6.84
N ARG A 122 -9.28 -6.95 -6.40
CA ARG A 122 -9.76 -5.57 -6.34
C ARG A 122 -9.05 -4.84 -5.20
N MET A 123 -8.55 -3.64 -5.51
CA MET A 123 -7.81 -2.81 -4.56
C MET A 123 -8.51 -1.46 -4.37
N ALA A 124 -8.62 -0.99 -3.14
CA ALA A 124 -9.00 0.38 -2.85
C ALA A 124 -7.73 1.23 -2.85
N VAL A 125 -7.71 2.24 -3.72
CA VAL A 125 -6.57 3.12 -3.97
C VAL A 125 -6.98 4.54 -3.65
N GLN A 126 -6.22 5.19 -2.78
CA GLN A 126 -6.41 6.58 -2.41
C GLN A 126 -5.09 7.34 -2.57
N ALA A 127 -5.14 8.52 -3.19
CA ALA A 127 -4.01 9.42 -3.31
C ALA A 127 -4.34 10.79 -2.68
N ILE A 128 -3.46 11.23 -1.78
CA ILE A 128 -3.64 12.43 -0.97
C ILE A 128 -2.42 13.33 -1.16
N ALA A 129 -2.62 14.56 -1.60
CA ALA A 129 -1.57 15.55 -1.77
C ALA A 129 -2.00 16.87 -1.14
N ASN A 130 -1.09 17.56 -0.43
CA ASN A 130 -1.39 18.81 0.28
C ASN A 130 -2.63 18.72 1.19
N GLY A 131 -2.89 17.55 1.80
CA GLY A 131 -4.07 17.29 2.63
C GLY A 131 -5.37 17.01 1.87
N LEU A 132 -5.38 17.10 0.54
CA LEU A 132 -6.54 16.86 -0.30
C LEU A 132 -6.48 15.47 -0.94
N THR A 133 -7.56 14.70 -0.84
CA THR A 133 -7.71 13.46 -1.60
C THR A 133 -8.07 13.82 -3.04
N PHE A 134 -7.15 13.60 -3.98
CA PHE A 134 -7.38 13.86 -5.40
C PHE A 134 -7.67 12.59 -6.20
N PHE A 135 -7.47 11.41 -5.61
CA PHE A 135 -7.87 10.16 -6.22
C PHE A 135 -8.41 9.22 -5.14
N ASN A 136 -9.56 8.62 -5.38
CA ASN A 136 -10.14 7.60 -4.51
C ASN A 136 -11.02 6.65 -5.33
N MET A 137 -10.54 5.42 -5.54
CA MET A 137 -11.26 4.45 -6.34
C MET A 137 -11.00 3.01 -5.87
N ARG A 138 -12.07 2.19 -5.91
CA ARG A 138 -11.93 0.73 -5.86
C ARG A 138 -11.66 0.23 -7.28
N MET A 139 -10.41 -0.14 -7.54
CA MET A 139 -9.93 -0.56 -8.84
C MET A 139 -10.00 -2.08 -8.99
N ALA A 140 -10.77 -2.57 -9.95
CA ALA A 140 -10.72 -3.98 -10.34
C ALA A 140 -9.41 -4.30 -11.09
N GLN A 141 -9.14 -5.58 -11.34
CA GLN A 141 -7.95 -6.01 -12.07
C GLN A 141 -7.87 -5.33 -13.44
N ASN A 142 -6.69 -4.82 -13.81
CA ASN A 142 -6.39 -4.14 -15.07
C ASN A 142 -7.20 -2.86 -15.35
N VAL A 143 -7.98 -2.37 -14.38
CA VAL A 143 -8.62 -1.04 -14.49
C VAL A 143 -7.55 0.03 -14.39
N GLN A 144 -7.69 1.05 -15.23
CA GLN A 144 -6.87 2.25 -15.23
C GLN A 144 -7.77 3.47 -15.08
N SER A 145 -7.32 4.44 -14.30
CA SER A 145 -8.01 5.71 -14.13
C SER A 145 -6.99 6.81 -13.89
N SER A 146 -7.26 8.02 -14.36
CA SER A 146 -6.36 9.16 -14.21
C SER A 146 -7.05 10.30 -13.49
N ASP A 147 -6.28 11.04 -12.70
CA ASP A 147 -6.74 12.25 -12.04
C ASP A 147 -5.63 13.30 -11.97
N ASP A 148 -6.03 14.53 -11.69
CA ASP A 148 -5.16 15.70 -11.70
C ASP A 148 -4.66 15.94 -10.27
N PRO A 149 -3.33 15.88 -10.04
CA PRO A 149 -2.81 16.21 -8.72
C PRO A 149 -3.02 17.70 -8.44
N PRO A 150 -3.18 18.11 -7.17
CA PRO A 150 -3.28 19.51 -6.81
C PRO A 150 -2.00 20.25 -7.20
N MET A 151 -2.17 21.45 -7.75
CA MET A 151 -1.07 22.25 -8.28
C MET A 151 -0.04 22.55 -7.19
N GLY A 152 1.25 22.38 -7.53
CA GLY A 152 2.36 22.64 -6.61
C GLY A 152 2.63 21.52 -5.61
N ALA A 153 1.94 20.38 -5.69
CA ALA A 153 2.30 19.20 -4.91
C ALA A 153 3.65 18.62 -5.38
N ASP A 154 4.57 18.44 -4.43
CA ASP A 154 5.86 17.78 -4.68
C ASP A 154 5.82 16.27 -4.43
N THR A 155 4.91 15.87 -3.55
CA THR A 155 4.70 14.49 -3.14
C THR A 155 3.22 14.25 -2.92
N PHE A 156 2.82 12.98 -2.96
CA PHE A 156 1.52 12.56 -2.49
C PHE A 156 1.64 11.26 -1.69
N LYS A 157 0.76 11.10 -0.73
CA LYS A 157 0.57 9.85 0.02
C LYS A 157 -0.34 8.94 -0.78
N LEU A 158 0.13 7.75 -1.08
CA LEU A 158 -0.63 6.66 -1.65
C LEU A 158 -1.03 5.70 -0.54
N VAL A 159 -2.31 5.32 -0.50
CA VAL A 159 -2.85 4.28 0.36
C VAL A 159 -3.47 3.22 -0.54
N VAL A 160 -3.03 1.97 -0.39
CA VAL A 160 -3.53 0.83 -1.13
C VAL A 160 -3.99 -0.24 -0.14
N SER A 161 -5.25 -0.65 -0.23
CA SER A 161 -5.83 -1.69 0.64
C SER A 161 -6.56 -2.73 -0.21
N ALA A 162 -6.52 -3.99 0.22
CA ALA A 162 -7.33 -5.03 -0.41
C ALA A 162 -8.81 -4.78 -0.10
N VAL A 163 -9.68 -4.96 -1.09
CA VAL A 163 -11.13 -4.95 -0.87
C VAL A 163 -11.56 -6.38 -0.65
N SER A 164 -11.89 -6.73 0.59
CA SER A 164 -12.62 -7.97 0.87
C SER A 164 -14.04 -7.80 0.36
N ASP A 165 -14.40 -8.51 -0.69
CA ASP A 165 -15.80 -8.72 -1.08
C ASP A 165 -16.40 -9.76 -0.12
N GLU A 166 -16.41 -9.49 1.20
CA GLU A 166 -17.20 -10.26 2.16
C GLU A 166 -18.63 -9.72 2.12
N LEU A 167 -19.51 -10.50 1.49
CA LEU A 167 -20.96 -10.43 1.57
C LEU A 167 -21.46 -11.71 2.22
#